data_AF-A0A953WQ88-F1
#
_entry.id   AF-A0A953WQ88-F1
#
_cell.length_a   1.000
_cell.length_b   1.000
_cell.length_c   1.000
_cell.angle_alpha   90.00
_cell.angle_beta   90.00
_cell.angle_gamma   90.00
#
_symmetry.space_group_name_H-M   'P 1'
#
loop_
_entity.id
_entity.type
_entity.pdbx_description
1 polymer ?
#
loop_
_entity_poly.entity_id
_entity_poly.type
_entity_poly.pdbx_seq_one_letter_code
_entity_poly.pdbx_strand_id
1 'polypeptide(L)'
;MKKAWCLSLAASLAACGQPAAPPDAPPAEVAEPSETAPEAEIQSPYEIGQPSASDVDYAALAAYPEGWAVTTGWPGEYPAGFVVLDPGVTVDGRARPNPQEPATVPCTLPQYANYQIWNQPRVDGDELTFIVATKEVPVTLKSDVSIEVPTDAGGMQTLELKAGDVLSYLRYLGEGFAVFGFNGAEYDINEAELRDISDLDASAITEDQWVDVSCKEGTRAWLLYSEVIAESSIVPSPIVGFGEASDIDASEVDDVRAQGLAMEADPGEVTQNQSQD
;
A
#
# COMPACT_ATOMS: atom_id res chain seq x y z
N MET A 1 35.22 -28.34 -50.71
CA MET A 1 36.50 -27.96 -51.37
C MET A 1 37.01 -26.72 -50.63
N LYS A 2 38.00 -26.81 -49.71
CA LYS A 2 39.45 -26.51 -49.90
C LYS A 2 39.66 -25.34 -50.89
N LYS A 3 40.26 -24.20 -50.56
CA LYS A 3 41.58 -23.88 -49.92
C LYS A 3 41.49 -22.46 -49.32
N ALA A 4 41.87 -22.17 -48.07
CA ALA A 4 43.22 -22.10 -47.49
C ALA A 4 44.11 -21.01 -48.11
N TRP A 5 44.49 -20.00 -47.31
CA TRP A 5 45.86 -19.49 -47.23
C TRP A 5 46.24 -19.12 -45.80
N CYS A 6 47.42 -19.59 -45.43
CA CYS A 6 48.04 -19.61 -44.12
C CYS A 6 49.02 -18.44 -43.94
N LEU A 7 49.25 -18.03 -42.70
CA LEU A 7 50.55 -17.72 -42.07
C LEU A 7 50.21 -17.34 -40.61
N SER A 8 50.28 -18.24 -39.64
CA SER A 8 51.49 -18.75 -38.97
C SER A 8 52.36 -17.63 -38.39
N LEU A 9 52.28 -17.37 -37.09
CA LEU A 9 53.27 -17.89 -36.14
C LEU A 9 52.81 -17.66 -34.70
N ALA A 10 53.05 -18.68 -33.89
CA ALA A 10 52.67 -18.79 -32.49
C ALA A 10 53.87 -18.50 -31.58
N ALA A 11 53.53 -18.16 -30.33
CA ALA A 11 54.23 -18.49 -29.08
C ALA A 11 55.62 -17.81 -28.85
N SER A 12 56.03 -17.40 -27.65
CA SER A 12 55.65 -17.79 -26.28
C SER A 12 56.09 -16.71 -25.28
N LEU A 13 55.30 -16.59 -24.21
CA LEU A 13 55.67 -16.37 -22.78
C LEU A 13 57.08 -15.85 -22.42
N ALA A 14 57.10 -14.70 -21.72
CA ALA A 14 58.02 -14.45 -20.61
C ALA A 14 57.40 -13.42 -19.63
N ALA A 15 57.66 -13.63 -18.34
CA ALA A 15 57.08 -12.97 -17.19
C ALA A 15 57.78 -11.66 -16.79
N CYS A 16 57.06 -10.86 -16.00
CA CYS A 16 57.50 -9.84 -15.02
C CYS A 16 58.36 -8.64 -15.48
N GLY A 17 57.86 -7.43 -15.23
CA GLY A 17 58.71 -6.22 -15.18
C GLY A 17 57.91 -4.92 -15.07
N GLN A 18 57.75 -4.40 -13.85
CA GLN A 18 57.24 -3.06 -13.54
C GLN A 18 58.02 -1.95 -14.29
N PRO A 19 57.35 -0.91 -14.81
CA PRO A 19 58.02 0.34 -15.18
C PRO A 19 58.37 1.15 -13.92
N ALA A 20 59.60 1.67 -13.89
CA ALA A 20 60.17 2.49 -12.83
C ALA A 20 59.46 3.85 -12.67
N ALA A 21 59.31 4.29 -11.42
CA ALA A 21 58.79 5.60 -11.04
C ALA A 21 59.87 6.71 -11.16
N PRO A 22 59.49 7.97 -11.49
CA PRO A 22 60.38 9.13 -11.35
C PRO A 22 60.53 9.56 -9.88
N PRO A 23 61.67 10.16 -9.48
CA PRO A 23 61.93 10.54 -8.10
C PRO A 23 61.38 11.94 -7.75
N ASP A 24 61.12 12.11 -6.45
CA ASP A 24 60.82 13.35 -5.72
C ASP A 24 59.42 13.99 -5.85
N ALA A 25 58.50 13.49 -5.02
CA ALA A 25 57.44 14.28 -4.40
C ALA A 25 57.30 13.86 -2.92
N PRO A 26 57.10 14.80 -1.97
CA PRO A 26 57.00 14.48 -0.54
C PRO A 26 55.75 13.62 -0.25
N PRO A 27 55.73 12.84 0.85
CA PRO A 27 54.68 11.86 1.09
C PRO A 27 53.33 12.58 1.22
N ALA A 28 52.41 12.26 0.31
CA ALA A 28 51.00 12.59 0.46
C ALA A 28 50.46 11.82 1.67
N GLU A 29 49.88 12.56 2.59
CA GLU A 29 49.13 12.11 3.74
C GLU A 29 48.05 11.11 3.27
N VAL A 30 48.06 9.90 3.82
CA VAL A 30 47.02 8.91 3.56
C VAL A 30 45.76 9.41 4.27
N ALA A 31 44.87 10.06 3.53
CA ALA A 31 43.51 10.28 3.97
C ALA A 31 42.81 8.91 3.99
N GLU A 32 42.51 8.41 5.18
CA GLU A 32 41.62 7.27 5.35
C GLU A 32 40.26 7.59 4.68
N PRO A 33 39.63 6.63 4.00
CA PRO A 33 38.28 6.84 3.50
C PRO A 33 37.35 7.00 4.70
N SER A 34 36.86 8.22 4.87
CA SER A 34 35.80 8.54 5.82
C SER A 34 34.53 7.79 5.40
N GLU A 35 34.34 6.58 5.93
CA GLU A 35 33.04 5.92 6.01
C GLU A 35 32.14 6.75 6.93
N THR A 36 31.36 7.63 6.34
CA THR A 36 30.08 8.10 6.89
C THR A 36 29.31 8.78 5.77
N ALA A 37 28.84 7.97 4.82
CA ALA A 37 27.58 8.31 4.18
C ALA A 37 26.51 8.18 5.27
N PRO A 38 25.62 9.16 5.45
CA PRO A 38 24.48 8.97 6.35
C PRO A 38 23.72 7.75 5.82
N GLU A 39 23.49 6.80 6.73
CA GLU A 39 22.53 5.73 6.55
C GLU A 39 21.22 6.41 6.17
N ALA A 40 20.82 6.31 4.90
CA ALA A 40 19.50 6.73 4.51
C ALA A 40 18.53 5.90 5.35
N GLU A 41 17.72 6.57 6.17
CA GLU A 41 16.59 5.93 6.84
C GLU A 41 15.82 5.18 5.75
N ILE A 42 15.84 3.84 5.83
CA ILE A 42 14.98 3.01 4.99
C ILE A 42 13.59 3.25 5.56
N GLN A 43 12.92 4.30 5.09
CA GLN A 43 11.50 4.48 5.32
C GLN A 43 10.81 3.22 4.79
N SER A 44 10.01 2.63 5.65
CA SER A 44 9.25 1.45 5.28
C SER A 44 8.31 1.84 4.13
N PRO A 45 8.20 1.07 3.03
CA PRO A 45 7.29 1.40 1.93
C PRO A 45 5.82 1.50 2.38
N TYR A 46 5.50 0.99 3.58
CA TYR A 46 4.18 1.10 4.22
C TYR A 46 3.90 2.50 4.81
N GLU A 47 4.92 3.35 5.04
CA GLU A 47 4.73 4.76 5.42
C GLU A 47 4.21 5.62 4.24
N ILE A 48 4.36 5.16 2.99
CA ILE A 48 3.98 5.93 1.78
C ILE A 48 2.45 5.94 1.54
N GLY A 49 1.69 5.13 2.28
CA GLY A 49 0.23 5.02 2.17
C GLY A 49 -0.55 5.33 3.44
N GLN A 50 0.11 5.58 4.58
CA GLN A 50 -0.61 5.91 5.81
C GLN A 50 -0.80 7.44 5.89
N PRO A 51 -2.04 7.95 5.79
CA PRO A 51 -2.28 9.37 6.05
C PRO A 51 -1.83 9.69 7.49
N SER A 52 -1.26 10.87 7.68
CA SER A 52 -0.83 11.36 9.00
C SER A 52 -1.93 11.16 10.04
N ALA A 53 -1.56 10.74 11.26
CA ALA A 53 -2.50 10.53 12.37
C ALA A 53 -3.48 11.72 12.47
N SER A 54 -4.73 11.44 12.15
CA SER A 54 -5.83 12.41 12.22
C SER A 54 -6.28 12.52 13.67
N ASP A 55 -6.49 13.74 14.17
CA ASP A 55 -7.12 13.98 15.48
C ASP A 55 -8.61 13.55 15.50
N VAL A 56 -9.14 13.08 14.37
CA VAL A 56 -10.53 12.63 14.23
C VAL A 56 -10.68 11.21 14.78
N ASP A 57 -11.58 11.05 15.75
CA ASP A 57 -12.05 9.74 16.21
C ASP A 57 -13.01 9.14 15.16
N TYR A 58 -12.44 8.44 14.17
CA TYR A 58 -13.21 7.80 13.11
C TYR A 58 -14.11 6.68 13.62
N ALA A 59 -13.73 5.98 14.69
CA ALA A 59 -14.58 4.97 15.30
C ALA A 59 -15.87 5.62 15.85
N ALA A 60 -15.77 6.75 16.55
CA ALA A 60 -16.93 7.49 17.02
C ALA A 60 -17.74 8.13 15.87
N LEU A 61 -17.07 8.62 14.82
CA LEU A 61 -17.73 9.19 13.64
C LEU A 61 -18.56 8.14 12.90
N ALA A 62 -17.96 6.97 12.64
CA ALA A 62 -18.57 5.86 11.92
C ALA A 62 -19.68 5.19 12.76
N ALA A 63 -19.48 5.06 14.08
CA ALA A 63 -20.45 4.48 15.01
C ALA A 63 -20.93 3.07 14.59
N TYR A 64 -19.99 2.21 14.17
CA TYR A 64 -20.27 0.78 13.97
C TYR A 64 -20.67 0.11 15.30
N PRO A 65 -21.43 -1.00 15.25
CA PRO A 65 -21.70 -1.79 16.44
C PRO A 65 -20.43 -2.41 17.03
N GLU A 66 -20.51 -2.86 18.28
CA GLU A 66 -19.43 -3.60 18.94
C GLU A 66 -18.96 -4.80 18.11
N GLY A 67 -17.64 -5.07 18.15
CA GLY A 67 -16.99 -6.10 17.33
C GLY A 67 -16.55 -5.62 15.95
N TRP A 68 -16.52 -4.31 15.72
CA TRP A 68 -15.91 -3.68 14.55
C TRP A 68 -14.85 -2.68 15.00
N ALA A 69 -13.73 -2.68 14.30
CA ALA A 69 -12.70 -1.66 14.39
C ALA A 69 -12.77 -0.74 13.18
N VAL A 70 -12.41 0.53 13.35
CA VAL A 70 -12.32 1.50 12.26
C VAL A 70 -10.90 2.05 12.25
N THR A 71 -10.16 1.75 11.19
CA THR A 71 -8.74 2.11 11.06
C THR A 71 -8.52 2.96 9.81
N THR A 72 -7.43 3.73 9.77
CA THR A 72 -7.12 4.61 8.64
C THR A 72 -6.47 3.86 7.48
N GLY A 73 -6.77 4.27 6.24
CA GLY A 73 -6.34 3.66 4.99
C GLY A 73 -7.22 2.49 4.53
N TRP A 74 -6.84 1.82 3.45
CA TRP A 74 -7.54 0.66 2.89
C TRP A 74 -6.69 -0.62 2.95
N PRO A 75 -7.30 -1.82 2.97
CA PRO A 75 -6.61 -3.11 2.98
C PRO A 75 -5.89 -3.41 1.66
N GLY A 76 -4.86 -4.26 1.75
CA GLY A 76 -4.20 -4.88 0.61
C GLY A 76 -2.87 -4.26 0.23
N GLU A 77 -1.98 -5.08 -0.33
CA GLU A 77 -0.69 -4.64 -0.90
C GLU A 77 -0.90 -3.68 -2.09
N TYR A 78 -1.97 -3.92 -2.84
CA TYR A 78 -2.48 -3.05 -3.90
C TYR A 78 -3.88 -2.61 -3.50
N PRO A 79 -4.02 -1.56 -2.66
CA PRO A 79 -5.32 -1.12 -2.21
C PRO A 79 -6.22 -0.80 -3.39
N ALA A 80 -7.48 -1.20 -3.27
CA ALA A 80 -8.47 -0.92 -4.30
C ALA A 80 -8.58 0.58 -4.58
N GLY A 81 -9.20 0.90 -5.71
CA GLY A 81 -9.55 2.27 -6.06
C GLY A 81 -10.69 2.26 -7.08
N PHE A 82 -11.20 3.44 -7.39
CA PHE A 82 -12.20 3.58 -8.46
C PHE A 82 -11.97 4.84 -9.27
N VAL A 83 -12.38 4.79 -10.53
CA VAL A 83 -12.20 5.85 -11.51
C VAL A 83 -13.55 6.28 -12.07
N VAL A 84 -13.73 7.60 -12.17
CA VAL A 84 -14.92 8.21 -12.79
C VAL A 84 -14.61 8.55 -14.23
N LEU A 85 -15.08 7.77 -15.20
CA LEU A 85 -14.73 7.98 -16.61
C LEU A 85 -15.70 8.91 -17.34
N ASP A 86 -16.97 8.90 -16.95
CA ASP A 86 -18.03 9.65 -17.61
C ASP A 86 -18.24 11.04 -16.98
N PRO A 87 -18.66 12.05 -17.76
CA PRO A 87 -18.98 13.36 -17.21
C PRO A 87 -20.31 13.33 -16.45
N GLY A 88 -20.38 14.08 -15.34
CA GLY A 88 -21.63 14.29 -14.61
C GLY A 88 -22.10 13.09 -13.79
N VAL A 89 -21.19 12.20 -13.41
CA VAL A 89 -21.48 11.09 -12.50
C VAL A 89 -21.77 11.64 -11.11
N THR A 90 -22.96 11.34 -10.61
CA THR A 90 -23.40 11.63 -9.24
C THR A 90 -23.66 10.32 -8.53
N VAL A 91 -23.05 10.15 -7.37
CA VAL A 91 -23.29 9.02 -6.47
C VAL A 91 -23.95 9.51 -5.19
N ASP A 92 -24.78 8.67 -4.58
CA ASP A 92 -25.35 8.96 -3.27
C ASP A 92 -24.36 8.50 -2.19
N GLY A 93 -23.80 9.46 -1.46
CA GLY A 93 -22.94 9.21 -0.32
C GLY A 93 -23.66 9.43 1.01
N ARG A 94 -22.90 9.33 2.10
CA ARG A 94 -23.38 9.48 3.48
C ARG A 94 -22.70 10.65 4.17
N ALA A 95 -23.38 11.22 5.16
CA ALA A 95 -22.78 12.25 6.01
C ALA A 95 -21.73 11.68 6.98
N ARG A 96 -21.76 10.36 7.22
CA ARG A 96 -20.82 9.62 8.09
C ARG A 96 -20.58 8.23 7.47
N PRO A 97 -19.42 7.61 7.71
CA PRO A 97 -19.09 6.30 7.12
C PRO A 97 -19.78 5.18 7.91
N ASN A 98 -21.09 5.06 7.75
CA ASN A 98 -21.89 4.04 8.43
C ASN A 98 -22.87 3.39 7.44
N PRO A 99 -22.78 2.07 7.18
CA PRO A 99 -23.58 1.41 6.16
C PRO A 99 -25.06 1.30 6.55
N GLN A 100 -25.39 1.46 7.84
CA GLN A 100 -26.77 1.45 8.34
C GLN A 100 -27.47 2.81 8.18
N GLU A 101 -26.72 3.88 7.94
CA GLU A 101 -27.28 5.19 7.62
C GLU A 101 -27.64 5.27 6.13
N PRO A 102 -28.72 5.96 5.75
CA PRO A 102 -29.09 6.06 4.35
C PRO A 102 -28.10 6.95 3.58
N ALA A 103 -27.78 6.53 2.35
CA ALA A 103 -27.02 7.32 1.40
C ALA A 103 -27.94 8.43 0.82
N THR A 104 -27.84 9.64 1.35
CA THR A 104 -28.71 10.77 0.98
C THR A 104 -27.94 12.04 0.64
N VAL A 105 -26.62 11.98 0.57
CA VAL A 105 -25.76 13.11 0.20
C VAL A 105 -25.36 12.94 -1.26
N PRO A 106 -26.09 13.56 -2.21
CA PRO A 106 -25.71 13.47 -3.62
C PRO A 106 -24.35 14.15 -3.82
N CYS A 107 -23.43 13.44 -4.47
CA CYS A 107 -22.06 13.88 -4.67
C CYS A 107 -21.67 13.73 -6.14
N THR A 108 -21.54 14.86 -6.85
CA THR A 108 -21.05 14.80 -8.23
C THR A 108 -19.53 14.78 -8.24
N LEU A 109 -18.98 13.73 -8.84
CA LEU A 109 -17.55 13.49 -8.88
C LEU A 109 -16.91 14.16 -10.12
N PRO A 110 -15.62 14.54 -10.07
CA PRO A 110 -14.89 15.00 -11.24
C PRO A 110 -14.72 13.87 -12.25
N GLN A 111 -14.89 14.23 -13.53
CA GLN A 111 -14.56 13.31 -14.60
C GLN A 111 -13.04 13.10 -14.57
N TYR A 112 -12.62 11.87 -14.81
CA TYR A 112 -11.25 11.38 -14.77
C TYR A 112 -10.59 11.34 -13.39
N ALA A 113 -11.35 11.61 -12.33
CA ALA A 113 -10.83 11.44 -10.98
C ALA A 113 -10.55 9.96 -10.70
N ASN A 114 -9.36 9.69 -10.16
CA ASN A 114 -8.95 8.39 -9.67
C ASN A 114 -8.86 8.44 -8.14
N TYR A 115 -9.82 7.80 -7.47
CA TYR A 115 -9.87 7.69 -6.01
C TYR A 115 -9.13 6.43 -5.58
N GLN A 116 -7.82 6.58 -5.39
CA GLN A 116 -6.91 5.51 -4.95
C GLN A 116 -5.89 6.14 -4.00
N ILE A 117 -5.53 5.43 -2.93
CA ILE A 117 -4.75 5.98 -1.80
C ILE A 117 -3.33 6.45 -2.20
N TRP A 118 -2.76 5.91 -3.27
CA TRP A 118 -1.47 6.29 -3.86
C TRP A 118 -1.57 7.48 -4.82
N ASN A 119 -2.76 7.96 -5.19
CA ASN A 119 -2.91 9.17 -5.99
C ASN A 119 -2.72 10.42 -5.11
N GLN A 120 -1.51 10.59 -4.58
CA GLN A 120 -1.17 11.66 -3.62
C GLN A 120 -1.59 13.06 -4.11
N PRO A 121 -1.43 13.44 -5.40
CA PRO A 121 -1.92 14.73 -5.89
C PRO A 121 -3.44 14.94 -5.66
N ARG A 122 -4.25 13.89 -5.79
CA ARG A 122 -5.69 13.92 -5.51
C ARG A 122 -5.96 13.85 -4.01
N VAL A 123 -5.27 12.96 -3.29
CA VAL A 123 -5.42 12.83 -1.83
C VAL A 123 -5.19 14.16 -1.14
N ASP A 124 -4.07 14.83 -1.44
CA ASP A 124 -3.74 16.12 -0.88
C ASP A 124 -4.64 17.24 -1.42
N GLY A 125 -4.90 17.24 -2.73
CA GLY A 125 -5.66 18.31 -3.39
C GLY A 125 -7.12 18.39 -2.97
N ASP A 126 -7.75 17.25 -2.68
CA ASP A 126 -9.15 17.15 -2.26
C ASP A 126 -9.34 16.82 -0.78
N GLU A 127 -8.23 16.72 -0.04
CA GLU A 127 -8.18 16.33 1.36
C GLU A 127 -8.90 14.98 1.58
N LEU A 128 -8.62 13.99 0.73
CA LEU A 128 -9.28 12.69 0.80
C LEU A 128 -8.89 11.96 2.08
N THR A 129 -9.86 11.32 2.72
CA THR A 129 -9.61 10.43 3.85
C THR A 129 -10.10 9.04 3.51
N PHE A 130 -9.21 8.06 3.63
CA PHE A 130 -9.54 6.65 3.50
C PHE A 130 -9.60 6.03 4.88
N ILE A 131 -10.67 5.28 5.16
CA ILE A 131 -10.77 4.43 6.35
C ILE A 131 -11.34 3.08 5.94
N VAL A 132 -11.09 2.07 6.75
CA VAL A 132 -11.77 0.78 6.66
C VAL A 132 -12.43 0.47 7.99
N ALA A 133 -13.66 -0.02 7.93
CA ALA A 133 -14.28 -0.66 9.07
C ALA A 133 -14.17 -2.17 8.90
N THR A 134 -13.52 -2.85 9.84
CA THR A 134 -13.29 -4.29 9.78
C THR A 134 -13.99 -4.96 10.94
N LYS A 135 -14.72 -6.03 10.66
CA LYS A 135 -15.26 -6.89 11.71
C LYS A 135 -14.11 -7.61 12.39
N GLU A 136 -13.94 -7.38 13.69
CA GLU A 136 -12.79 -7.87 14.43
C GLU A 136 -12.76 -9.40 14.43
N VAL A 137 -11.61 -9.96 14.02
CA VAL A 137 -11.36 -11.40 14.09
C VAL A 137 -10.36 -11.67 15.21
N PRO A 138 -10.75 -12.40 16.28
CA PRO A 138 -9.84 -12.65 17.38
C PRO A 138 -8.76 -13.67 16.99
N VAL A 139 -7.51 -13.33 17.28
CA VAL A 139 -6.32 -14.17 17.06
C VAL A 139 -5.69 -14.46 18.41
N THR A 140 -5.75 -15.73 18.83
CA THR A 140 -5.19 -16.15 20.13
C THR A 140 -3.77 -16.65 19.97
N LEU A 141 -2.85 -16.11 20.78
CA LEU A 141 -1.45 -16.54 20.84
C LEU A 141 -1.33 -17.88 21.56
N LYS A 142 -0.60 -18.83 20.99
CA LYS A 142 -0.38 -20.15 21.60
C LYS A 142 0.95 -20.25 22.38
N SER A 143 1.82 -19.26 22.24
CA SER A 143 3.12 -19.18 22.93
C SER A 143 3.48 -17.73 23.24
N ASP A 144 4.35 -17.53 24.24
CA ASP A 144 4.99 -16.24 24.48
C ASP A 144 5.85 -15.84 23.27
N VAL A 145 5.78 -14.56 22.89
CA VAL A 145 6.57 -13.98 21.80
C VAL A 145 6.88 -12.51 22.07
N SER A 146 8.04 -12.06 21.62
CA SER A 146 8.47 -10.67 21.64
C SER A 146 8.69 -10.26 20.19
N ILE A 147 7.97 -9.23 19.73
CA ILE A 147 7.98 -8.77 18.33
C ILE A 147 8.43 -7.32 18.26
N GLU A 148 9.16 -6.94 17.21
CA GLU A 148 9.54 -5.54 16.98
C GLU A 148 8.50 -4.89 16.08
N VAL A 149 7.84 -3.85 16.59
CA VAL A 149 6.79 -3.11 15.87
C VAL A 149 7.19 -1.65 15.73
N PRO A 150 6.80 -0.97 14.64
CA PRO A 150 7.03 0.46 14.50
C PRO A 150 6.29 1.27 15.58
N THR A 151 6.71 2.51 15.74
CA THR A 151 6.11 3.52 16.62
C THR A 151 5.76 4.73 15.78
N ASP A 152 4.71 5.45 16.19
CA ASP A 152 4.28 6.69 15.53
C ASP A 152 5.38 7.77 15.46
N ALA A 153 6.43 7.65 16.30
CA ALA A 153 7.56 8.56 16.34
C ALA A 153 8.70 8.18 15.36
N GLY A 154 8.51 7.19 14.47
CA GLY A 154 9.51 6.77 13.48
C GLY A 154 10.61 5.86 14.02
N GLY A 155 10.38 5.21 15.17
CA GLY A 155 11.30 4.20 15.75
C GLY A 155 10.63 2.84 15.94
N MET A 156 11.37 1.87 16.49
CA MET A 156 10.83 0.54 16.82
C MET A 156 10.59 0.41 18.33
N GLN A 157 9.59 -0.37 18.71
CA GLN A 157 9.34 -0.83 20.08
C GLN A 157 9.19 -2.35 20.11
N THR A 158 9.53 -2.96 21.24
CA THR A 158 9.25 -4.38 21.46
C THR A 158 7.87 -4.55 22.09
N LEU A 159 6.98 -5.27 21.42
CA LEU A 159 5.70 -5.70 21.98
C LEU A 159 5.87 -7.11 22.58
N GLU A 160 5.68 -7.19 23.90
CA GLU A 160 5.79 -8.42 24.67
C GLU A 160 4.41 -9.10 24.79
N LEU A 161 4.22 -10.20 24.08
CA LEU A 161 2.97 -10.96 24.04
C LEU A 161 3.10 -12.30 24.78
N LYS A 162 2.02 -12.74 25.42
CA LYS A 162 1.95 -13.97 26.20
C LYS A 162 1.04 -15.00 25.56
N ALA A 163 1.34 -16.27 25.84
CA ALA A 163 0.42 -17.35 25.50
C ALA A 163 -0.95 -17.10 26.13
N GLY A 164 -2.00 -17.14 25.32
CA GLY A 164 -3.37 -16.84 25.71
C GLY A 164 -3.80 -15.38 25.50
N ASP A 165 -2.90 -14.47 25.14
CA ASP A 165 -3.28 -13.14 24.69
C ASP A 165 -4.12 -13.24 23.41
N VAL A 166 -5.07 -12.32 23.26
CA VAL A 166 -5.96 -12.23 22.09
C VAL A 166 -5.73 -10.89 21.42
N LEU A 167 -5.26 -10.94 20.18
CA LEU A 167 -5.17 -9.79 19.28
C LEU A 167 -6.46 -9.72 18.46
N SER A 168 -6.86 -8.52 18.04
CA SER A 168 -7.90 -8.35 17.02
C SER A 168 -7.21 -8.13 15.68
N TYR A 169 -7.42 -9.01 14.71
CA TYR A 169 -7.01 -8.72 13.33
C TYR A 169 -7.88 -7.60 12.77
N LEU A 170 -7.25 -6.54 12.24
CA LEU A 170 -7.94 -5.35 11.77
C LEU A 170 -7.82 -5.15 10.26
N ARG A 171 -6.66 -5.45 9.64
CA ARG A 171 -6.45 -5.18 8.22
C ARG A 171 -5.18 -5.83 7.68
N TYR A 172 -5.21 -6.38 6.46
CA TYR A 172 -3.99 -6.77 5.73
C TYR A 172 -3.30 -5.55 5.08
N LEU A 173 -1.98 -5.44 5.19
CA LEU A 173 -1.19 -4.37 4.57
C LEU A 173 -0.45 -4.83 3.30
N GLY A 174 0.03 -6.08 3.24
CA GLY A 174 0.87 -6.56 2.14
C GLY A 174 2.06 -7.37 2.64
N GLU A 175 2.60 -8.26 1.80
CA GLU A 175 3.78 -9.09 2.08
C GLU A 175 3.82 -9.79 3.46
N GLY A 176 2.67 -10.17 4.00
CA GLY A 176 2.57 -10.79 5.33
C GLY A 176 2.61 -9.81 6.50
N PHE A 177 2.39 -8.51 6.27
CA PHE A 177 2.12 -7.51 7.30
C PHE A 177 0.62 -7.27 7.44
N ALA A 178 0.17 -7.09 8.68
CA ALA A 178 -1.20 -6.75 9.00
C ALA A 178 -1.27 -5.83 10.23
N VAL A 179 -2.35 -5.07 10.34
CA VAL A 179 -2.68 -4.26 11.50
C VAL A 179 -3.44 -5.12 12.52
N PHE A 180 -2.95 -5.13 13.75
CA PHE A 180 -3.60 -5.80 14.88
C PHE A 180 -3.92 -4.82 16.00
N GLY A 181 -5.10 -4.98 16.61
CA GLY A 181 -5.49 -4.30 17.82
C GLY A 181 -5.08 -5.10 19.06
N PHE A 182 -4.44 -4.44 20.04
CA PHE A 182 -4.14 -5.01 21.35
C PHE A 182 -4.14 -3.94 22.42
N ASN A 183 -4.84 -4.18 23.54
CA ASN A 183 -4.96 -3.25 24.66
C ASN A 183 -5.36 -1.80 24.27
N GLY A 184 -6.16 -1.67 23.21
CA GLY A 184 -6.64 -0.37 22.72
C GLY A 184 -5.65 0.41 21.85
N ALA A 185 -4.54 -0.22 21.42
CA ALA A 185 -3.61 0.33 20.44
C ALA A 185 -3.57 -0.56 19.18
N GLU A 186 -3.22 0.05 18.06
CA GLU A 186 -2.99 -0.61 16.77
C GLU A 186 -1.50 -0.84 16.56
N TYR A 187 -1.15 -1.97 15.94
CA TYR A 187 0.22 -2.37 15.69
C TYR A 187 0.34 -2.97 14.29
N ASP A 188 1.28 -2.47 13.51
CA ASP A 188 1.69 -3.09 12.25
C ASP A 188 2.64 -4.25 12.58
N ILE A 189 2.17 -5.48 12.38
CA ILE A 189 2.88 -6.70 12.76
C ILE A 189 3.16 -7.53 11.51
N ASN A 190 4.39 -8.01 11.38
CA ASN A 190 4.71 -9.09 10.47
C ASN A 190 4.11 -10.40 11.02
N GLU A 191 3.15 -10.96 10.29
CA GLU A 191 2.39 -12.14 10.69
C GLU A 191 3.30 -13.36 10.95
N ALA A 192 4.45 -13.45 10.27
CA ALA A 192 5.42 -14.52 10.49
C ALA A 192 6.05 -14.48 11.89
N GLU A 193 6.07 -13.31 12.53
CA GLU A 193 6.59 -13.17 13.90
C GLU A 193 5.64 -13.69 14.95
N LEU A 194 4.34 -13.84 14.66
CA LEU A 194 3.34 -14.35 15.60
C LEU A 194 3.47 -15.87 15.87
N ARG A 195 4.40 -16.56 15.19
CA ARG A 195 4.80 -17.98 15.32
C ARG A 195 3.65 -18.99 15.32
N ASP A 196 2.96 -19.14 16.45
CA ASP A 196 1.88 -20.09 16.69
C ASP A 196 0.63 -19.33 17.14
N ILE A 197 -0.30 -19.11 16.21
CA ILE A 197 -1.60 -18.47 16.44
C ILE A 197 -2.76 -19.42 16.16
N SER A 198 -3.96 -19.07 16.64
CA SER A 198 -5.20 -19.66 16.12
C SER A 198 -5.32 -19.42 14.61
N ASP A 199 -5.91 -20.37 13.88
CA ASP A 199 -6.11 -20.22 12.44
C ASP A 199 -6.97 -18.98 12.17
N LEU A 200 -6.49 -18.09 11.29
CA LEU A 200 -7.25 -16.98 10.75
C LEU A 200 -7.94 -17.45 9.48
N ASP A 201 -9.26 -17.57 9.50
CA ASP A 201 -10.03 -17.88 8.30
C ASP A 201 -10.21 -16.59 7.48
N ALA A 202 -9.51 -16.48 6.35
CA ALA A 202 -9.64 -15.33 5.46
C ALA A 202 -11.08 -15.10 4.97
N SER A 203 -11.91 -16.15 4.92
CA SER A 203 -13.34 -16.01 4.57
C SER A 203 -14.20 -15.41 5.68
N ALA A 204 -13.66 -15.28 6.89
CA ALA A 204 -14.31 -14.63 8.02
C ALA A 204 -14.07 -13.11 8.07
N ILE A 205 -13.14 -12.59 7.26
CA ILE A 205 -12.82 -11.16 7.20
C ILE A 205 -13.96 -10.45 6.47
N THR A 206 -14.54 -9.46 7.12
CA THR A 206 -15.59 -8.59 6.55
C THR A 206 -15.15 -7.16 6.73
N GLU A 207 -15.07 -6.42 5.63
CA GLU A 207 -14.51 -5.07 5.59
C GLU A 207 -15.42 -4.14 4.77
N ASP A 208 -15.61 -2.93 5.26
CA ASP A 208 -16.26 -1.83 4.56
C ASP A 208 -15.23 -0.73 4.31
N GLN A 209 -14.84 -0.55 3.05
CA GLN A 209 -13.87 0.45 2.61
C GLN A 209 -14.54 1.77 2.30
N TRP A 210 -14.18 2.82 3.04
CA TRP A 210 -14.77 4.16 2.93
C TRP A 210 -13.77 5.19 2.44
N VAL A 211 -14.25 6.14 1.63
CA VAL A 211 -13.50 7.35 1.29
C VAL A 211 -14.37 8.58 1.53
N ASP A 212 -13.84 9.59 2.23
CA ASP A 212 -14.43 10.91 2.32
C ASP A 212 -13.92 11.76 1.16
N VAL A 213 -14.86 12.27 0.35
CA VAL A 213 -14.55 13.01 -0.88
C VAL A 213 -15.15 14.40 -0.87
N SER A 214 -14.47 15.33 -1.55
CA SER A 214 -15.04 16.63 -1.92
C SER A 214 -15.90 16.49 -3.19
N CYS A 215 -17.18 16.83 -3.08
CA CYS A 215 -18.12 16.86 -4.21
C CYS A 215 -17.99 18.19 -4.97
N LYS A 216 -18.30 18.20 -6.28
CA LYS A 216 -18.28 19.44 -7.09
C LYS A 216 -19.19 20.55 -6.55
N GLU A 217 -20.24 20.18 -5.84
CA GLU A 217 -21.18 21.09 -5.20
C GLU A 217 -20.60 21.80 -3.96
N GLY A 218 -19.40 21.42 -3.51
CA GLY A 218 -18.75 21.97 -2.32
C GLY A 218 -19.16 21.29 -1.01
N THR A 219 -19.96 20.22 -1.07
CA THR A 219 -20.24 19.32 0.05
C THR A 219 -19.19 18.22 0.14
N ARG A 220 -19.12 17.54 1.28
CA ARG A 220 -18.35 16.30 1.44
C ARG A 220 -19.27 15.12 1.67
N ALA A 221 -18.85 13.96 1.21
CA ALA A 221 -19.61 12.73 1.34
C ALA A 221 -18.68 11.55 1.59
N TRP A 222 -19.09 10.68 2.52
CA TRP A 222 -18.49 9.36 2.70
C TRP A 222 -19.10 8.41 1.69
N LEU A 223 -18.23 7.81 0.87
CA LEU A 223 -18.60 6.84 -0.13
C LEU A 223 -18.15 5.45 0.30
N LEU A 224 -19.03 4.46 0.17
CA LEU A 224 -18.71 3.06 0.39
C LEU A 224 -18.24 2.45 -0.93
N TYR A 225 -17.01 1.94 -0.97
CA TYR A 225 -16.39 1.41 -2.19
C TYR A 225 -17.27 0.39 -2.92
N SER A 226 -17.84 -0.56 -2.20
CA SER A 226 -18.66 -1.64 -2.76
C SER A 226 -19.96 -1.14 -3.41
N GLU A 227 -20.48 0.01 -2.98
CA GLU A 227 -21.66 0.65 -3.60
C GLU A 227 -21.24 1.49 -4.81
N VAL A 228 -20.16 2.26 -4.68
CA VAL A 228 -19.64 3.11 -5.76
C VAL A 228 -19.24 2.30 -6.99
N ILE A 229 -18.56 1.17 -6.77
CA ILE A 229 -18.07 0.33 -7.87
C ILE A 229 -19.20 -0.42 -8.60
N ALA A 230 -20.41 -0.44 -8.03
CA ALA A 230 -21.59 -1.00 -8.69
C ALA A 230 -22.22 -0.04 -9.72
N GLU A 231 -21.80 1.23 -9.73
CA GLU A 231 -22.28 2.23 -10.69
C GLU A 231 -21.63 2.06 -12.06
N SER A 232 -22.43 1.91 -13.13
CA SER A 232 -21.94 1.56 -14.47
C SER A 232 -20.98 2.57 -15.13
N SER A 233 -20.93 3.80 -14.60
CA SER A 233 -20.06 4.88 -15.08
C SER A 233 -18.75 5.00 -14.28
N ILE A 234 -18.57 4.12 -13.32
CA ILE A 234 -17.39 4.00 -12.47
C ILE A 234 -16.79 2.62 -12.71
N VAL A 235 -15.47 2.54 -12.75
CA VAL A 235 -14.75 1.28 -12.91
C VAL A 235 -13.67 1.14 -11.84
N PRO A 236 -13.20 -0.07 -11.53
CA PRO A 236 -12.02 -0.27 -10.70
C PRO A 236 -10.83 0.52 -11.22
N SER A 237 -10.10 1.14 -10.30
CA SER A 237 -8.85 1.83 -10.63
C SER A 237 -7.82 0.82 -11.11
N PRO A 238 -7.16 1.08 -12.26
CA PRO A 238 -6.10 0.20 -12.74
C PRO A 238 -4.89 0.31 -11.81
N ILE A 239 -4.29 -0.84 -11.51
CA ILE A 239 -3.00 -0.91 -10.82
C ILE A 239 -1.92 -0.88 -11.89
N VAL A 240 -1.20 0.24 -11.99
CA VAL A 240 -0.14 0.45 -12.99
C VAL A 240 1.26 0.17 -12.43
N GLY A 241 1.40 0.17 -11.11
CA GLY A 241 2.66 -0.09 -10.40
C GLY A 241 2.43 0.00 -8.88
N PHE A 242 3.41 -0.48 -8.10
CA PHE A 242 3.37 -0.36 -6.64
C PHE A 242 3.56 1.10 -6.22
N GLY A 243 2.63 1.64 -5.42
CA GLY A 243 2.68 3.04 -5.00
C GLY A 243 2.37 4.05 -6.11
N GLU A 244 1.88 3.60 -7.27
CA GLU A 244 1.66 4.45 -8.44
C GLU A 244 0.16 4.58 -8.76
N ALA A 245 -0.35 5.80 -8.67
CA ALA A 245 -1.68 6.15 -9.18
C ALA A 245 -1.74 7.63 -9.55
N SER A 246 -2.56 7.96 -10.55
CA SER A 246 -2.85 9.33 -10.98
C SER A 246 -4.28 9.45 -11.50
N ASP A 247 -4.79 10.67 -11.56
CA ASP A 247 -5.99 10.96 -12.35
C ASP A 247 -5.77 10.59 -13.82
N ILE A 248 -6.85 10.27 -14.51
CA ILE A 248 -6.81 9.65 -15.84
C ILE A 248 -6.71 10.73 -16.94
N ASP A 249 -5.87 10.51 -17.94
CA ASP A 249 -5.87 11.35 -19.13
C ASP A 249 -7.03 10.95 -20.07
N ALA A 250 -7.58 11.92 -20.79
CA ALA A 250 -8.67 11.66 -21.72
C ALA A 250 -8.31 10.62 -22.81
N SER A 251 -7.02 10.47 -23.13
CA SER A 251 -6.53 9.47 -24.07
C SER A 251 -6.48 8.04 -23.52
N GLU A 252 -6.56 7.87 -22.20
CA GLU A 252 -6.47 6.57 -21.50
C GLU A 252 -7.84 5.96 -21.22
N VAL A 253 -8.93 6.71 -21.40
CA VAL A 253 -10.30 6.34 -20.99
C VAL A 253 -10.74 4.97 -21.53
N ASP A 254 -10.50 4.70 -22.81
CA ASP A 254 -10.93 3.45 -23.43
C ASP A 254 -10.15 2.24 -22.86
N ASP A 255 -8.86 2.41 -22.61
CA ASP A 255 -7.99 1.37 -22.04
C ASP A 255 -8.33 1.11 -20.58
N VAL A 256 -8.52 2.17 -19.78
CA VAL A 256 -8.93 2.05 -18.37
C VAL A 256 -10.30 1.41 -18.24
N ARG A 257 -11.25 1.75 -19.11
CA ARG A 257 -12.57 1.11 -19.13
C ARG A 257 -12.46 -0.38 -19.44
N ALA A 258 -11.66 -0.75 -20.43
CA ALA A 258 -11.46 -2.14 -20.80
C ALA A 258 -10.83 -2.96 -19.66
N GLN A 259 -9.83 -2.39 -18.97
CA GLN A 259 -9.19 -3.02 -17.81
C GLN A 259 -10.17 -3.18 -16.64
N GLY A 260 -10.89 -2.13 -16.26
CA GLY A 260 -11.85 -2.19 -15.16
C GLY A 260 -12.96 -3.22 -15.40
N LEU A 261 -13.49 -3.30 -16.62
CA LEU A 261 -14.48 -4.33 -16.98
C LEU A 261 -13.89 -5.75 -16.94
N ALA A 262 -12.60 -5.92 -17.25
CA ALA A 262 -11.94 -7.21 -17.12
C ALA A 262 -11.77 -7.61 -15.64
N MET A 263 -11.44 -6.66 -14.76
CA MET A 263 -11.32 -6.89 -13.31
C MET A 263 -12.65 -7.29 -12.68
N GLU A 264 -13.78 -6.73 -13.15
CA GLU A 264 -15.12 -7.13 -12.71
C GLU A 264 -15.51 -8.53 -13.20
N ALA A 265 -15.12 -8.89 -14.42
CA ALA A 265 -15.46 -10.16 -15.03
C ALA A 265 -14.67 -11.34 -14.42
N ASP A 266 -13.43 -11.11 -14.00
CA ASP A 266 -12.61 -12.09 -13.30
C ASP A 266 -11.81 -11.44 -12.15
N PRO A 267 -12.42 -11.31 -10.96
CA PRO A 267 -11.73 -10.75 -9.80
C PRO A 267 -10.58 -11.64 -9.30
N GLY A 268 -10.43 -12.88 -9.79
CA GLY A 268 -9.42 -13.85 -9.36
C GLY A 268 -8.20 -14.01 -10.28
N GLU A 269 -8.24 -13.54 -11.54
CA GLU A 269 -7.11 -13.66 -12.49
C GLU A 269 -6.11 -12.50 -12.38
N VAL A 270 -6.55 -11.34 -11.88
CA VAL A 270 -5.69 -10.17 -11.65
C VAL A 270 -4.65 -10.44 -10.55
N THR A 271 -4.97 -11.27 -9.55
CA THR A 271 -4.03 -11.68 -8.49
C THR A 271 -2.97 -12.69 -8.94
N GLN A 272 -3.13 -13.37 -10.07
CA GLN A 272 -2.15 -14.38 -10.52
C GLN A 272 -1.08 -13.81 -11.46
N ASN A 273 -1.42 -12.81 -12.29
CA ASN A 273 -0.40 -12.07 -13.05
C ASN A 273 0.42 -11.10 -12.18
N GLN A 274 0.01 -10.88 -10.93
CA GLN A 274 0.73 -10.09 -9.91
C GLN A 274 1.86 -10.86 -9.20
N SER A 275 2.16 -12.10 -9.61
CA SER A 275 3.22 -12.94 -9.01
C SER A 275 4.45 -13.13 -9.91
N GLN A 276 4.48 -12.48 -11.07
CA GLN A 276 5.57 -12.58 -12.04
C GLN A 276 5.88 -11.20 -12.62
N ASP A 277 6.65 -10.41 -11.88
CA ASP A 277 7.72 -9.55 -12.43
C ASP A 277 8.67 -9.11 -11.30
#